data_AF-A0A9X9LH83-F1
#
_entry.id   AF-A0A9X9LH83-F1
#
_cell.length_a   1.000
_cell.length_b   1.000
_cell.length_c   1.000
_cell.angle_alpha   90.00
_cell.angle_beta   90.00
_cell.angle_gamma   90.00
#
_symmetry.space_group_name_H-M   'P 1'
#
loop_
_entity.id
_entity.type
_entity.pdbx_description
1 polymer ?
#
loop_
_entity_poly.entity_id
_entity_poly.type
_entity_poly.pdbx_seq_one_letter_code
_entity_poly.pdbx_strand_id
1 'polypeptide(L)'
;MEFRSAKRAVLQLLRTVTPADLPALLEWMRTTRDFDEFTEDNNDTMLKNIAEDLRNCLPLETMLSSEHLALQKIRQQPEPTVHVDAFLYDEDFIDSLCEEGKMSRNYCMVCGSHQTAPLGFISHSFSLMELKFIYHHVLPDLSGKVLVDVGSRLGTVLYGVKSSLWTYSTFGKYFLLLLAAVLPATIQGLSLQFSPATIWSRTEWRLLPVAGNGHKKIPVH
;
A
#
# COMPACT_ATOMS: atom_id res chain seq x y z
N MET A 1 -10.28 26.04 -7.98
CA MET A 1 -9.61 27.27 -7.49
C MET A 1 -8.14 27.19 -7.88
N GLU A 2 -7.55 28.27 -8.41
CA GLU A 2 -6.13 28.33 -8.76
C GLU A 2 -5.22 28.23 -7.52
N PHE A 3 -4.08 27.52 -7.63
CA PHE A 3 -3.20 27.22 -6.48
C PHE A 3 -2.72 28.47 -5.73
N ARG A 4 -2.37 29.55 -6.45
CA ARG A 4 -1.94 30.82 -5.84
C ARG A 4 -3.05 31.47 -5.02
N SER A 5 -4.29 31.38 -5.50
CA SER A 5 -5.46 31.92 -4.81
C SER A 5 -5.79 31.08 -3.57
N ALA A 6 -5.71 29.76 -3.68
CA ALA A 6 -5.88 28.84 -2.55
C ALA A 6 -4.83 29.07 -1.46
N LYS A 7 -3.54 29.17 -1.82
CA LYS A 7 -2.46 29.49 -0.88
C LYS A 7 -2.71 30.81 -0.15
N ARG A 8 -3.17 31.84 -0.86
CA ARG A 8 -3.49 33.14 -0.26
C ARG A 8 -4.66 33.03 0.73
N ALA A 9 -5.69 32.26 0.39
CA ALA A 9 -6.84 32.04 1.27
C ALA A 9 -6.42 31.36 2.59
N VAL A 10 -5.61 30.29 2.51
CA VAL A 10 -5.08 29.59 3.70
C VAL A 10 -4.26 30.54 4.59
N LEU A 11 -3.38 31.34 3.99
CA LEU A 11 -2.58 32.31 4.75
C LEU A 11 -3.44 33.41 5.41
N GLN A 12 -4.55 33.81 4.78
CA GLN A 12 -5.47 34.77 5.40
C GLN A 12 -6.21 34.14 6.58
N LEU A 13 -6.63 32.88 6.48
CA LEU A 13 -7.23 32.15 7.60
C LEU A 13 -6.25 32.03 8.77
N LEU A 14 -4.99 31.66 8.52
CA LEU A 14 -3.97 31.57 9.56
C LEU A 14 -3.71 32.91 10.26
N ARG A 15 -3.90 34.04 9.57
CA ARG A 15 -3.78 35.39 10.16
C ARG A 15 -4.94 35.76 11.07
N THR A 16 -6.08 35.09 10.97
CA THR A 16 -7.22 35.31 11.88
C THR A 16 -7.10 34.56 13.20
N VAL A 17 -6.13 33.64 13.30
CA VAL A 17 -5.86 32.86 14.51
C VAL A 17 -5.11 33.72 15.52
N THR A 18 -5.50 33.62 16.78
CA THR A 18 -4.82 34.23 17.92
C THR A 18 -3.33 33.86 17.94
N PRO A 19 -2.40 34.81 18.14
CA PRO A 19 -0.97 34.52 18.12
C PRO A 19 -0.50 33.45 19.11
N ALA A 20 -1.22 33.29 20.22
CA ALA A 20 -0.94 32.28 21.24
C ALA A 20 -1.22 30.85 20.76
N ASP A 21 -2.24 30.66 19.91
CA ASP A 21 -2.69 29.35 19.44
C ASP A 21 -2.05 28.96 18.10
N LEU A 22 -1.48 29.94 17.38
CA LEU A 22 -0.87 29.73 16.07
C LEU A 22 0.24 28.66 16.07
N PRO A 23 1.16 28.57 17.06
CA PRO A 23 2.17 27.51 17.09
C PRO A 23 1.55 26.10 17.23
N ALA A 24 0.54 25.96 18.09
CA ALA A 24 -0.15 24.68 18.30
C ALA A 24 -0.94 24.26 17.06
N LEU A 25 -1.60 25.22 16.39
CA LEU A 25 -2.31 24.98 15.14
C LEU A 25 -1.34 24.58 14.02
N LEU A 26 -0.19 25.24 13.88
CA LEU A 26 0.79 24.88 12.85
C LEU A 26 1.39 23.49 13.11
N GLU A 27 1.62 23.14 14.37
CA GLU A 27 2.09 21.81 14.74
C GLU A 27 1.03 20.74 14.47
N TRP A 28 -0.24 21.02 14.77
CA TRP A 28 -1.36 20.14 14.39
C TRP A 28 -1.46 20.03 12.87
N MET A 29 -1.42 21.13 12.10
CA MET A 29 -1.47 21.07 10.63
C MET A 29 -0.32 20.25 10.02
N ARG A 30 0.84 20.24 10.69
CA ARG A 30 2.01 19.46 10.28
C ARG A 30 1.88 17.97 10.57
N THR A 31 1.09 17.60 11.57
CA THR A 31 1.02 16.24 12.13
C THR A 31 -0.35 15.57 11.96
N THR A 32 -1.38 16.34 11.62
CA THR A 32 -2.75 15.84 11.44
C THR A 32 -2.89 15.05 10.15
N ARG A 33 -3.78 14.06 10.19
CA ARG A 33 -4.15 13.20 9.08
C ARG A 33 -5.51 13.54 8.48
N ASP A 34 -6.17 14.58 9.01
CA ASP A 34 -7.47 15.06 8.50
C ASP A 34 -7.37 15.55 7.05
N PHE A 35 -6.15 15.78 6.55
CA PHE A 35 -5.92 16.13 5.16
C PHE A 35 -5.72 14.93 4.22
N ASP A 36 -5.50 13.72 4.76
CA ASP A 36 -5.23 12.51 3.97
C ASP A 36 -6.44 12.17 3.07
N GLU A 37 -7.67 12.47 3.51
CA GLU A 37 -8.91 12.27 2.75
C GLU A 37 -8.97 13.12 1.47
N PHE A 38 -8.30 14.29 1.46
CA PHE A 38 -8.27 15.18 0.30
C PHE A 38 -7.11 14.88 -0.66
N THR A 39 -6.27 13.90 -0.32
CA THR A 39 -5.19 13.41 -1.17
C THR A 39 -5.50 11.97 -1.56
N GLU A 40 -6.13 11.77 -2.73
CA GLU A 40 -5.98 10.50 -3.43
C GLU A 40 -4.50 10.38 -3.80
N ASP A 41 -3.76 9.61 -3.02
CA ASP A 41 -2.35 9.36 -3.31
C ASP A 41 -2.28 8.54 -4.60
N ASN A 42 -1.46 8.96 -5.57
CA ASN A 42 -1.17 8.16 -6.77
C ASN A 42 -0.74 6.73 -6.41
N ASN A 43 -0.19 6.56 -5.20
CA ASN A 43 0.13 5.27 -4.63
C ASN A 43 -1.09 4.36 -4.42
N ASP A 44 -2.23 4.92 -4.02
CA ASP A 44 -3.47 4.17 -3.84
C ASP A 44 -4.02 3.72 -5.17
N THR A 45 -4.05 4.63 -6.14
CA THR A 45 -4.45 4.31 -7.51
C THR A 45 -3.55 3.22 -8.08
N MET A 46 -2.23 3.32 -7.86
CA MET A 46 -1.29 2.29 -8.31
C MET A 46 -1.56 0.94 -7.64
N LEU A 47 -1.74 0.89 -6.32
CA LEU A 47 -2.03 -0.35 -5.60
C LEU A 47 -3.38 -0.95 -6.00
N LYS A 48 -4.41 -0.12 -6.19
CA LYS A 48 -5.74 -0.53 -6.68
C LYS A 48 -5.66 -1.11 -8.09
N ASN A 49 -4.89 -0.49 -8.99
CA ASN A 49 -4.68 -1.00 -10.35
C ASN A 49 -3.95 -2.34 -10.33
N ILE A 50 -2.91 -2.48 -9.50
CA ILE A 50 -2.22 -3.77 -9.33
C ILE A 50 -3.19 -4.84 -8.81
N ALA A 51 -4.03 -4.51 -7.83
CA ALA A 51 -5.04 -5.42 -7.32
C ALA A 51 -6.04 -5.82 -8.42
N GLU A 52 -6.46 -4.88 -9.25
CA GLU A 52 -7.33 -5.16 -10.41
C GLU A 52 -6.68 -6.10 -11.42
N ASP A 53 -5.44 -5.82 -11.82
CA ASP A 53 -4.67 -6.66 -12.74
C ASP A 53 -4.53 -8.10 -12.19
N LEU A 54 -4.26 -8.22 -10.89
CA LEU A 54 -4.15 -9.52 -10.22
C LEU A 54 -5.48 -10.26 -10.20
N ARG A 55 -6.60 -9.58 -9.91
CA ARG A 55 -7.94 -10.19 -9.97
C ARG A 55 -8.28 -10.72 -11.36
N ASN A 56 -7.84 -10.04 -12.41
CA ASN A 56 -8.07 -10.47 -13.80
C ASN A 56 -7.25 -11.72 -14.18
N CYS A 57 -6.20 -12.02 -13.44
CA CYS A 57 -5.28 -13.13 -13.73
C CYS A 57 -5.41 -14.31 -12.75
N LEU A 58 -6.11 -14.14 -11.63
CA LEU A 58 -6.20 -15.11 -10.55
C LEU A 58 -7.64 -15.61 -10.36
N PRO A 59 -7.84 -16.85 -9.88
CA PRO A 59 -9.15 -17.31 -9.45
C PRO A 59 -9.61 -16.53 -8.22
N LEU A 60 -10.93 -16.49 -7.98
CA LEU A 60 -11.54 -15.74 -6.87
C LEU A 60 -11.00 -16.16 -5.51
N GLU A 61 -10.66 -17.43 -5.33
CA GLU A 61 -10.09 -17.97 -4.09
C GLU A 61 -8.64 -17.51 -3.88
N THR A 62 -7.96 -17.02 -4.92
CA THR A 62 -6.59 -16.45 -4.90
C THR A 62 -5.53 -17.35 -4.28
N MET A 63 -5.78 -18.67 -4.28
CA MET A 63 -4.88 -19.67 -3.73
C MET A 63 -3.89 -20.13 -4.79
N LEU A 64 -2.60 -20.05 -4.48
CA LEU A 64 -1.56 -20.55 -5.36
C LEU A 64 -1.48 -22.08 -5.27
N SER A 65 -1.14 -22.74 -6.37
CA SER A 65 -0.95 -24.20 -6.39
C SER A 65 0.14 -24.68 -5.44
N SER A 66 1.08 -23.82 -5.05
CA SER A 66 2.10 -24.11 -4.04
C SER A 66 1.57 -24.13 -2.60
N GLU A 67 0.34 -23.65 -2.35
CA GLU A 67 -0.25 -23.49 -1.01
C GLU A 67 -1.12 -24.69 -0.59
N HIS A 68 -0.91 -25.88 -1.20
CA HIS A 68 -1.71 -27.09 -0.95
C HIS A 68 -1.86 -27.45 0.53
N LEU A 69 -0.82 -27.24 1.34
CA LEU A 69 -0.87 -27.55 2.77
C LEU A 69 -1.83 -26.62 3.54
N ALA A 70 -1.90 -25.35 3.15
CA ALA A 70 -2.85 -24.40 3.72
C ALA A 70 -4.28 -24.81 3.37
N LEU A 71 -4.54 -25.13 2.10
CA LEU A 71 -5.84 -25.63 1.62
C LEU A 71 -6.31 -26.88 2.38
N GLN A 72 -5.40 -27.80 2.69
CA GLN A 72 -5.74 -28.98 3.48
C GLN A 72 -6.18 -28.64 4.90
N LYS A 73 -5.45 -27.75 5.59
CA LYS A 73 -5.81 -27.31 6.95
C LYS A 73 -7.15 -26.58 6.99
N ILE A 74 -7.44 -25.82 5.94
CA ILE A 74 -8.70 -25.10 5.78
C ILE A 74 -9.87 -26.08 5.66
N ARG A 75 -9.74 -27.09 4.80
CA ARG A 75 -10.78 -28.12 4.63
C ARG A 75 -11.03 -28.95 5.89
N GLN A 76 -10.09 -28.94 6.83
CA GLN A 76 -10.21 -29.60 8.12
C GLN A 76 -10.83 -28.69 9.20
N GLN A 77 -11.13 -27.42 8.88
CA GLN A 77 -11.82 -26.54 9.82
C GLN A 77 -13.23 -27.07 10.10
N PRO A 78 -13.66 -27.06 11.37
CA PRO A 78 -14.99 -27.55 11.75
C PRO A 78 -16.11 -26.66 11.19
N GLU A 79 -15.84 -25.36 11.03
CA GLU A 79 -16.79 -24.41 10.47
C GLU A 79 -16.44 -24.06 9.01
N PRO A 80 -17.43 -24.01 8.11
CA PRO A 80 -17.22 -23.60 6.73
C PRO A 80 -16.58 -22.21 6.64
N THR A 81 -15.41 -22.15 6.00
CA THR A 81 -14.57 -20.95 5.93
C THR A 81 -14.20 -20.65 4.48
N VAL A 82 -14.29 -19.38 4.09
CA VAL A 82 -13.90 -18.87 2.78
C VAL A 82 -12.64 -18.02 2.89
N HIS A 83 -11.84 -18.06 1.83
CA HIS A 83 -10.61 -17.30 1.73
C HIS A 83 -10.76 -16.15 0.77
N VAL A 84 -10.28 -15.02 1.24
CA VAL A 84 -10.35 -13.76 0.51
C VAL A 84 -9.02 -13.05 0.72
N ASP A 85 -8.31 -12.71 -0.34
CA ASP A 85 -7.10 -11.91 -0.22
C ASP A 85 -7.50 -10.44 0.02
N ALA A 86 -7.28 -9.92 1.23
CA ALA A 86 -7.71 -8.57 1.61
C ALA A 86 -7.01 -7.45 0.82
N PHE A 87 -5.91 -7.73 0.11
CA PHE A 87 -5.33 -6.78 -0.84
C PHE A 87 -6.18 -6.68 -2.11
N LEU A 88 -6.76 -7.80 -2.52
CA LEU A 88 -7.55 -7.91 -3.75
C LEU A 88 -9.03 -7.63 -3.51
N TYR A 89 -9.56 -7.93 -2.34
CA TYR A 89 -10.98 -7.79 -2.07
C TYR A 89 -11.15 -7.19 -0.68
N ASP A 90 -11.41 -5.89 -0.64
CA ASP A 90 -11.86 -5.22 0.58
C ASP A 90 -13.33 -5.56 0.89
N GLU A 91 -13.81 -5.13 2.06
CA GLU A 91 -15.17 -5.44 2.50
C GLU A 91 -16.25 -4.92 1.52
N ASP A 92 -16.06 -3.73 0.96
CA ASP A 92 -16.98 -3.12 0.00
C ASP A 92 -17.03 -3.92 -1.31
N PHE A 93 -15.89 -4.44 -1.77
CA PHE A 93 -15.84 -5.33 -2.93
C PHE A 93 -16.50 -6.68 -2.63
N ILE A 94 -16.34 -7.22 -1.43
CA ILE A 94 -17.00 -8.46 -1.01
C ILE A 94 -18.52 -8.26 -0.93
N ASP A 95 -18.99 -7.12 -0.44
CA ASP A 95 -20.41 -6.73 -0.50
C ASP A 95 -20.93 -6.77 -1.93
N SER A 96 -20.21 -6.13 -2.85
CA SER A 96 -20.57 -6.10 -4.27
C SER A 96 -20.64 -7.50 -4.88
N LEU A 97 -19.68 -8.38 -4.57
CA LEU A 97 -19.69 -9.78 -5.02
C LEU A 97 -20.87 -10.58 -4.46
N CYS A 98 -21.29 -10.27 -3.23
CA CYS A 98 -22.46 -10.89 -2.62
C CYS A 98 -23.75 -10.42 -3.31
N GLU A 99 -23.88 -9.13 -3.60
CA GLU A 99 -25.03 -8.56 -4.32
C GLU A 99 -25.15 -9.13 -5.74
N GLU A 100 -24.02 -9.33 -6.42
CA GLU A 100 -23.97 -9.96 -7.76
C GLU A 100 -24.21 -11.48 -7.73
N GLY A 101 -24.33 -12.09 -6.55
CA GLY A 101 -24.51 -13.54 -6.39
C GLY A 101 -23.28 -14.39 -6.75
N LYS A 102 -22.11 -13.75 -6.89
CA LYS A 102 -20.82 -14.43 -7.12
C LYS A 102 -20.20 -14.97 -5.84
N MET A 103 -20.63 -14.44 -4.69
CA MET A 103 -20.18 -14.85 -3.37
C MET A 103 -21.35 -14.87 -2.38
N SER A 104 -21.18 -15.51 -1.23
CA SER A 104 -22.10 -15.42 -0.11
C SER A 104 -21.32 -15.30 1.19
N ARG A 105 -21.84 -14.52 2.15
CA ARG A 105 -21.36 -14.49 3.54
C ARG A 105 -21.96 -15.56 4.42
N ASN A 106 -22.98 -16.25 3.93
CA ASN A 106 -23.67 -17.30 4.67
C ASN A 106 -23.68 -18.61 3.88
N TYR A 107 -23.70 -19.72 4.59
CA TYR A 107 -23.92 -21.04 4.01
C TYR A 107 -25.22 -21.65 4.51
N CYS A 108 -25.80 -22.50 3.68
CA CYS A 108 -27.01 -23.22 4.01
C CYS A 108 -26.69 -24.38 4.97
N MET A 109 -27.35 -24.44 6.13
CA MET A 109 -27.14 -25.54 7.08
C MET A 109 -27.87 -26.82 6.64
N VAL A 110 -28.94 -26.67 5.87
CA VAL A 110 -29.74 -27.78 5.31
C VAL A 110 -30.05 -27.45 3.86
N CYS A 111 -29.39 -28.11 2.92
CA CYS A 111 -29.43 -27.79 1.48
C CYS A 111 -30.84 -27.47 0.97
N GLY A 112 -30.98 -26.30 0.31
CA GLY A 112 -32.25 -25.80 -0.23
C GLY A 112 -33.16 -25.12 0.80
N SER A 113 -32.75 -25.01 2.06
CA SER A 113 -33.48 -24.24 3.07
C SER A 113 -33.00 -22.80 3.16
N HIS A 114 -33.82 -21.97 3.81
CA HIS A 114 -33.46 -20.60 4.20
C HIS A 114 -32.72 -20.55 5.55
N GLN A 115 -32.48 -21.73 6.16
CA GLN A 115 -31.77 -21.83 7.43
C GLN A 115 -30.27 -21.74 7.15
N THR A 116 -29.71 -20.56 7.38
CA THR A 116 -28.32 -20.24 7.05
C THR A 116 -27.52 -19.91 8.31
N ALA A 117 -26.19 -20.06 8.20
CA ALA A 117 -25.21 -19.68 9.21
C ALA A 117 -24.07 -18.89 8.53
N PRO A 118 -23.38 -18.01 9.27
CA PRO A 118 -22.28 -17.23 8.71
C PRO A 118 -21.10 -18.12 8.32
N LEU A 119 -20.46 -17.78 7.20
CA LEU A 119 -19.17 -18.32 6.79
C LEU A 119 -18.06 -17.62 7.57
N GLY A 120 -17.04 -18.38 7.97
CA GLY A 120 -15.78 -17.78 8.42
C GLY A 120 -15.06 -17.12 7.25
N PHE A 121 -14.49 -15.93 7.43
CA PHE A 121 -13.65 -15.27 6.45
C PHE A 121 -12.22 -15.17 6.97
N ILE A 122 -11.26 -15.65 6.18
CA ILE A 122 -9.83 -15.57 6.51
C ILE A 122 -9.06 -14.97 5.35
N SER A 123 -8.32 -13.90 5.64
CA SER A 123 -7.36 -13.30 4.71
C SER A 123 -5.95 -13.87 4.86
N HIS A 124 -5.25 -13.95 3.73
CA HIS A 124 -3.84 -14.39 3.63
C HIS A 124 -2.88 -13.25 3.28
N SER A 125 -3.38 -12.03 3.23
CA SER A 125 -2.60 -10.85 2.85
C SER A 125 -3.06 -9.63 3.64
N PHE A 126 -2.23 -8.60 3.61
CA PHE A 126 -2.56 -7.29 4.17
C PHE A 126 -3.48 -6.53 3.21
N SER A 127 -4.52 -5.91 3.76
CA SER A 127 -5.32 -4.90 3.06
C SER A 127 -4.48 -3.67 2.70
N LEU A 128 -4.97 -2.85 1.77
CA LEU A 128 -4.33 -1.57 1.42
C LEU A 128 -4.15 -0.68 2.66
N MET A 129 -5.11 -0.68 3.58
CA MET A 129 -5.06 0.11 4.81
C MET A 129 -3.98 -0.39 5.77
N GLU A 130 -3.86 -1.70 5.95
CA GLU A 130 -2.82 -2.31 6.78
C GLU A 130 -1.43 -2.08 6.18
N LEU A 131 -1.27 -2.19 4.86
CA LEU A 131 -0.02 -1.88 4.17
C LEU A 131 0.39 -0.42 4.41
N LYS A 132 -0.52 0.52 4.18
CA LYS A 132 -0.29 1.93 4.49
C LYS A 132 0.13 2.13 5.93
N PHE A 133 -0.54 1.46 6.85
CA PHE A 133 -0.22 1.57 8.26
C PHE A 133 1.22 1.12 8.54
N ILE A 134 1.61 -0.03 7.99
CA ILE A 134 2.96 -0.57 8.11
C ILE A 134 3.99 0.42 7.54
N TYR A 135 3.77 0.95 6.34
CA TYR A 135 4.74 1.84 5.68
C TYR A 135 4.85 3.24 6.29
N HIS A 136 3.75 3.78 6.80
CA HIS A 136 3.74 5.13 7.34
C HIS A 136 4.07 5.19 8.84
N HIS A 137 3.76 4.14 9.59
CA HIS A 137 3.82 4.19 11.06
C HIS A 137 4.71 3.13 11.70
N VAL A 138 4.95 2.00 11.04
CA VAL A 138 5.70 0.88 11.64
C VAL A 138 7.13 0.83 11.14
N LEU A 139 7.33 0.95 9.83
CA LEU A 139 8.65 0.82 9.23
C LEU A 139 9.47 2.11 9.39
N PRO A 140 10.77 2.01 9.73
CA PRO A 140 11.66 3.15 9.73
C PRO A 140 12.00 3.58 8.30
N ASP A 141 12.70 4.69 8.13
CA ASP A 141 13.25 5.08 6.82
C ASP A 141 14.08 3.93 6.22
N LEU A 142 13.69 3.51 5.01
CA LEU A 142 14.27 2.40 4.27
C LEU A 142 15.29 2.87 3.22
N SER A 143 15.58 4.18 3.15
CA SER A 143 16.51 4.77 2.18
C SER A 143 17.89 4.09 2.23
N GLY A 144 18.35 3.60 1.08
CA GLY A 144 19.64 2.91 0.95
C GLY A 144 19.70 1.51 1.56
N LYS A 145 18.58 0.97 2.06
CA LYS A 145 18.50 -0.38 2.63
C LYS A 145 17.94 -1.36 1.61
N VAL A 146 18.30 -2.64 1.79
CA VAL A 146 17.69 -3.76 1.05
C VAL A 146 16.59 -4.34 1.92
N LEU A 147 15.36 -4.35 1.41
CA LEU A 147 14.23 -5.01 2.05
C LEU A 147 14.05 -6.42 1.47
N VAL A 148 13.84 -7.39 2.35
CA VAL A 148 13.52 -8.78 1.97
C VAL A 148 12.17 -9.13 2.58
N ASP A 149 11.22 -9.52 1.74
CA ASP A 149 9.91 -9.99 2.14
C ASP A 149 9.86 -11.52 2.06
N VAL A 150 9.76 -12.18 3.22
CA VAL A 150 9.76 -13.64 3.33
C VAL A 150 8.33 -14.12 3.42
N GLY A 151 7.91 -14.97 2.48
CA GLY A 151 6.51 -15.41 2.39
C GLY A 151 5.61 -14.40 1.68
N SER A 152 6.18 -13.63 0.75
CA SER A 152 5.54 -12.51 0.04
C SER A 152 4.22 -12.83 -0.70
N ARG A 153 3.90 -14.12 -0.91
CA ARG A 153 2.72 -14.59 -1.65
C ARG A 153 2.60 -13.90 -3.02
N LEU A 154 1.71 -12.92 -3.16
CA LEU A 154 1.45 -12.17 -4.38
C LEU A 154 2.37 -10.95 -4.56
N GLY A 155 3.26 -10.66 -3.60
CA GLY A 155 4.11 -9.48 -3.63
C GLY A 155 3.50 -8.24 -2.97
N THR A 156 2.37 -8.38 -2.29
CA THR A 156 1.56 -7.27 -1.75
C THR A 156 2.37 -6.27 -0.93
N VAL A 157 3.20 -6.78 0.00
CA VAL A 157 4.07 -5.94 0.82
C VAL A 157 5.06 -5.20 -0.08
N LEU A 158 5.74 -5.88 -1.01
CA LEU A 158 6.70 -5.26 -1.93
C LEU A 158 6.07 -4.17 -2.83
N TYR A 159 4.83 -4.35 -3.29
CA TYR A 159 4.11 -3.31 -4.02
C TYR A 159 3.90 -2.07 -3.16
N GLY A 160 3.55 -2.24 -1.90
CA GLY A 160 3.41 -1.16 -0.94
C GLY A 160 4.72 -0.40 -0.69
N VAL A 161 5.88 -1.08 -0.65
CA VAL A 161 7.21 -0.42 -0.53
C VAL A 161 7.44 0.51 -1.71
N LYS A 162 7.19 0.01 -2.93
CA LYS A 162 7.43 0.78 -4.15
C LYS A 162 6.55 2.02 -4.21
N SER A 163 5.29 1.87 -3.80
CA SER A 163 4.33 2.97 -3.64
C SER A 163 4.83 4.00 -2.62
N SER A 164 5.11 3.57 -1.39
CA SER A 164 5.51 4.44 -0.28
C SER A 164 6.89 5.11 -0.43
N LEU A 165 7.84 4.49 -1.13
CA LEU A 165 9.12 5.12 -1.45
C LEU A 165 8.97 6.29 -2.45
N TRP A 166 7.88 6.32 -3.23
CA TRP A 166 7.60 7.40 -4.16
C TRP A 166 7.15 8.69 -3.43
N THR A 167 6.44 8.55 -2.31
CA THR A 167 6.00 9.69 -1.47
C THR A 167 7.12 10.35 -0.70
N TYR A 168 8.12 9.59 -0.21
CA TYR A 168 9.32 10.16 0.41
C TYR A 168 10.13 11.05 -0.56
N SER A 169 9.94 10.87 -1.88
CA SER A 169 10.66 11.63 -2.91
C SER A 169 10.00 12.94 -3.31
N THR A 170 8.74 13.23 -2.98
CA THR A 170 8.07 14.42 -3.53
C THR A 170 7.80 15.46 -2.45
N PHE A 171 7.16 15.10 -1.34
CA PHE A 171 6.84 16.06 -0.28
C PHE A 171 8.08 16.52 0.51
N GLY A 172 8.94 15.57 0.91
CA GLY A 172 10.18 15.86 1.64
C GLY A 172 11.22 16.61 0.80
N LYS A 173 11.34 16.29 -0.50
CA LYS A 173 12.28 16.98 -1.40
C LYS A 173 11.86 18.42 -1.66
N TYR A 174 10.57 18.70 -1.91
CA TYR A 174 10.13 20.09 -2.13
C TYR A 174 10.14 20.93 -0.84
N PHE A 175 9.92 20.32 0.33
CA PHE A 175 10.03 21.00 1.62
C PHE A 175 11.49 21.34 1.99
N LEU A 176 12.44 20.42 1.79
CA LEU A 176 13.88 20.69 1.97
C LEU A 176 14.43 21.66 0.92
N LEU A 177 13.97 21.59 -0.34
CA LEU A 177 14.29 22.61 -1.37
C LEU A 177 13.73 23.99 -1.01
N LEU A 178 12.58 24.06 -0.34
CA LEU A 178 12.03 25.32 0.18
C LEU A 178 12.91 25.90 1.30
N LEU A 179 13.40 25.06 2.22
CA LEU A 179 14.34 25.49 3.27
C LEU A 179 15.68 25.96 2.69
N ALA A 180 16.18 25.28 1.64
CA ALA A 180 17.41 25.68 0.95
C ALA A 180 17.27 26.94 0.07
N ALA A 181 16.09 27.19 -0.50
CA ALA A 181 15.83 28.36 -1.34
C ALA A 181 15.41 29.62 -0.55
N VAL A 182 15.00 29.47 0.72
CA VAL A 182 14.58 30.58 1.59
C VAL A 182 15.71 31.05 2.52
N LEU A 183 16.86 30.35 2.59
CA LEU A 183 18.09 30.88 3.18
C LEU A 183 19.11 31.31 2.09
N PRO A 184 19.08 32.55 1.60
CA PRO A 184 20.29 33.19 1.13
C PRO A 184 21.00 33.89 2.29
N ALA A 185 22.29 33.53 2.45
CA ALA A 185 23.38 34.29 3.06
C ALA A 185 23.56 34.25 4.60
N THR A 186 24.15 33.16 5.09
CA THR A 186 25.43 33.24 5.83
C THR A 186 26.19 31.93 5.66
N ILE A 187 27.17 31.93 4.75
CA ILE A 187 28.43 31.16 4.75
C ILE A 187 28.91 31.19 3.29
N GLN A 188 29.90 32.04 3.04
CA GLN A 188 30.66 32.06 1.81
C GLN A 188 31.51 30.78 1.74
N GLY A 189 31.49 30.13 0.58
CA GLY A 189 32.55 29.21 0.16
C GLY A 189 32.18 27.73 0.16
N LEU A 190 31.58 27.25 -0.93
CA LEU A 190 31.87 25.95 -1.53
C LEU A 190 31.16 25.84 -2.89
N SER A 191 31.93 25.88 -3.96
CA SER A 191 31.47 25.59 -5.32
C SER A 191 31.22 24.09 -5.47
N LEU A 192 29.99 23.69 -5.74
CA LEU A 192 29.68 22.34 -6.22
C LEU A 192 28.85 22.47 -7.50
N GLN A 193 29.51 22.27 -8.64
CA GLN A 193 28.84 22.08 -9.93
C GLN A 193 28.13 20.72 -9.92
N PHE A 194 26.81 20.71 -10.11
CA PHE A 194 26.05 19.50 -10.42
C PHE A 194 25.56 19.57 -11.86
N SER A 195 25.92 18.55 -12.66
CA SER A 195 25.45 18.38 -14.04
C SER A 195 24.20 17.47 -14.08
N PRO A 196 23.11 17.85 -14.78
CA PRO A 196 21.85 17.08 -14.85
C PRO A 196 21.93 15.70 -15.53
N ALA A 197 23.03 15.39 -16.23
CA ALA A 197 23.11 14.22 -17.12
C ALA A 197 23.22 12.86 -16.37
N THR A 198 23.55 12.85 -15.09
CA THR A 198 23.82 11.59 -14.35
C THR A 198 22.55 10.91 -13.82
N ILE A 199 21.40 11.60 -13.81
CA ILE A 199 20.17 11.09 -13.16
C ILE A 199 19.38 10.13 -14.07
N TRP A 200 19.57 10.16 -15.39
CA TRP A 200 18.67 9.44 -16.32
C TRP A 200 19.14 8.07 -16.81
N SER A 201 20.35 7.60 -16.44
CA SER A 201 20.96 6.44 -17.10
C SER A 201 20.80 5.09 -16.42
N ARG A 202 20.04 4.95 -15.32
CA ARG A 202 20.11 3.68 -14.56
C ARG A 202 18.83 3.22 -13.89
N THR A 203 17.83 2.83 -14.69
CA THR A 203 16.79 1.88 -14.22
C THR A 203 16.09 1.14 -15.35
N GLU A 204 16.84 0.41 -16.18
CA GLU A 204 16.32 -0.82 -16.78
C GLU A 204 16.48 -1.93 -15.74
N TRP A 205 15.43 -2.60 -15.26
CA TRP A 205 15.60 -3.95 -14.71
C TRP A 205 14.40 -4.88 -14.96
N ARG A 206 14.77 -6.04 -15.51
CA ARG A 206 14.02 -7.28 -15.67
C ARG A 206 13.51 -7.79 -14.33
N LEU A 207 12.25 -8.24 -14.33
CA LEU A 207 11.75 -9.20 -13.34
C LEU A 207 12.48 -10.54 -13.60
N LEU A 208 13.34 -10.95 -12.67
CA LEU A 208 13.77 -12.34 -12.60
C LEU A 208 12.80 -13.06 -11.67
N PRO A 209 11.87 -13.88 -12.18
CA PRO A 209 11.15 -14.82 -11.32
C PRO A 209 12.18 -15.80 -10.77
N VAL A 210 12.23 -15.93 -9.44
CA VAL A 210 12.96 -17.02 -8.80
C VAL A 210 12.24 -18.30 -9.18
N ALA A 211 12.79 -19.01 -10.17
CA ALA A 211 12.32 -20.33 -10.58
C ALA A 211 12.33 -21.25 -9.37
N GLY A 212 11.19 -21.90 -9.11
CA GLY A 212 11.06 -22.91 -8.08
C GLY A 212 12.15 -23.97 -8.21
N ASN A 213 12.79 -24.27 -7.08
CA ASN A 213 13.83 -25.28 -6.99
C ASN A 213 13.37 -26.58 -7.65
N GLY A 214 14.05 -26.94 -8.73
CA GLY A 214 13.91 -28.22 -9.39
C GLY A 214 14.17 -29.35 -8.40
N HIS A 215 13.27 -30.33 -8.42
CA HIS A 215 13.48 -31.64 -7.84
C HIS A 215 14.86 -32.18 -8.26
N LYS A 216 15.82 -32.18 -7.34
CA LYS A 216 16.99 -33.06 -7.47
C LYS A 216 16.50 -34.49 -7.25
N LYS A 217 16.30 -35.21 -8.35
CA LYS A 217 16.30 -36.67 -8.35
C LYS A 217 17.65 -37.12 -7.78
N ILE A 218 17.62 -37.80 -6.64
CA ILE A 218 18.75 -38.59 -6.15
C ILE A 218 18.73 -39.90 -6.96
N PRO A 219 19.83 -40.28 -7.63
CA PRO A 219 19.90 -41.56 -8.31
C PRO A 219 20.18 -42.71 -7.32
N VAL A 220 19.59 -43.83 -7.70
CA VAL A 220 19.49 -45.17 -7.12
C VAL A 220 20.81 -45.78 -6.66
N HIS A 221 20.78 -46.54 -5.55
CA HIS A 221 21.19 -47.95 -5.50
C HIS A 221 20.45 -48.69 -4.39
#